data_AF-C9JPY0-F1
#
_entry.id   AF-C9JPY0-F1
#
_cell.length_a   1.000
_cell.length_b   1.000
_cell.length_c   1.000
_cell.angle_alpha   90.00
_cell.angle_beta   90.00
_cell.angle_gamma   90.00
#
_symmetry.space_group_name_H-M   'P 1'
#
loop_
_entity.id
_entity.type
_entity.pdbx_description
1 polymer ?
#
loop_
_entity_poly.entity_id
_entity_poly.type
_entity_poly.pdbx_seq_one_letter_code
_entity_poly.pdbx_strand_id
1 'polypeptide(L)'
;MDAQCSAKVNARKRRKEAPGPNGATEEDGVPSKVQRCAVGLRQPAPFSDEIEVDFSKPYVRVTMEEASRGTPCERPVRVYADGIFDLFHSGHARALMQAKNLFPNTYLIVGVCSDELTHNFKGFTVMNENERY
;
A
#
# COMPACT_ATOMS: atom_id res chain seq x y z
N MET A 1 -14.99 26.11 -39.24
CA MET A 1 -13.98 25.08 -38.95
C MET A 1 -14.20 24.68 -37.51
N ASP A 2 -15.20 23.84 -37.32
CA ASP A 2 -15.86 23.63 -36.03
C ASP A 2 -15.09 22.66 -35.14
N ALA A 3 -14.99 23.04 -33.87
CA ALA A 3 -14.35 22.28 -32.81
C ALA A 3 -15.21 21.07 -32.42
N GLN A 4 -14.64 19.87 -32.46
CA GLN A 4 -15.25 18.67 -31.88
C GLN A 4 -14.58 18.34 -30.54
N CYS A 5 -15.22 18.79 -29.46
CA CYS A 5 -15.05 18.23 -28.12
C CYS A 5 -15.95 16.99 -28.01
N SER A 6 -15.38 15.80 -27.74
CA SER A 6 -16.14 14.58 -27.49
C SER A 6 -15.80 14.02 -26.12
N ALA A 7 -16.53 14.48 -25.10
CA ALA A 7 -16.58 13.83 -23.79
C ALA A 7 -17.80 12.91 -23.76
N LYS A 8 -17.59 11.59 -23.74
CA LYS A 8 -18.66 10.62 -23.52
C LYS A 8 -18.68 10.23 -22.04
N VAL A 9 -19.44 10.99 -21.26
CA VAL A 9 -19.79 10.69 -19.86
C VAL A 9 -21.01 9.77 -19.89
N ASN A 10 -20.84 8.48 -19.59
CA ASN A 10 -21.96 7.55 -19.48
C ASN A 10 -22.48 7.51 -18.04
N ALA A 11 -23.40 8.42 -17.72
CA ALA A 11 -24.23 8.35 -16.51
C ALA A 11 -25.36 7.33 -16.71
N ARG A 12 -25.26 6.14 -16.10
CA ARG A 12 -26.35 5.15 -16.13
C ARG A 12 -27.38 5.49 -15.06
N LYS A 13 -28.41 6.22 -15.48
CA LYS A 13 -29.64 6.55 -14.75
C LYS A 13 -30.49 5.29 -14.57
N ARG A 14 -30.76 4.93 -13.30
CA ARG A 14 -31.67 3.86 -12.86
C ARG A 14 -33.10 4.16 -13.30
N ARG A 15 -33.74 3.24 -14.03
CA ARG A 15 -35.19 3.28 -14.32
C ARG A 15 -35.86 2.03 -13.76
N LYS A 16 -36.87 2.26 -12.94
CA LYS A 16 -37.75 1.29 -12.27
C LYS A 16 -39.06 1.18 -13.05
N GLU A 17 -39.76 0.05 -12.83
CA GLU A 17 -41.16 -0.33 -13.15
C GLU A 17 -41.25 -1.47 -14.18
N ALA A 18 -42.01 -2.56 -13.97
CA ALA A 18 -43.31 -2.70 -13.28
C ALA A 18 -43.54 -4.13 -12.68
N PRO A 19 -44.72 -4.46 -12.10
CA PRO A 19 -44.90 -5.38 -10.96
C PRO A 19 -45.20 -6.85 -11.31
N GLY A 20 -44.91 -7.76 -10.37
CA GLY A 20 -45.23 -9.20 -10.42
C GLY A 20 -45.44 -9.77 -9.02
N PRO A 21 -46.12 -10.93 -8.90
CA PRO A 21 -47.12 -11.20 -7.85
C PRO A 21 -46.54 -11.63 -6.49
N ASN A 22 -47.37 -11.40 -5.48
CA ASN A 22 -47.14 -11.68 -4.06
C ASN A 22 -46.80 -13.15 -3.77
N GLY A 23 -45.82 -13.33 -2.89
CA GLY A 23 -45.89 -14.30 -1.79
C GLY A 23 -45.58 -15.76 -2.12
N ALA A 24 -44.29 -16.07 -2.22
CA ALA A 24 -43.74 -17.34 -1.76
C ALA A 24 -42.43 -17.04 -1.03
N THR A 25 -42.39 -17.31 0.27
CA THR A 25 -41.16 -17.28 1.07
C THR A 25 -40.33 -18.48 0.64
N GLU A 26 -39.45 -18.28 -0.34
CA GLU A 26 -38.34 -19.20 -0.59
C GLU A 26 -37.33 -18.97 0.54
N GLU A 27 -36.96 -20.03 1.24
CA GLU A 27 -36.02 -19.96 2.34
C GLU A 27 -34.63 -19.74 1.76
N ASP A 28 -34.27 -18.47 1.56
CA ASP A 28 -32.96 -18.04 1.10
C ASP A 28 -31.92 -18.57 2.09
N GLY A 29 -31.30 -19.70 1.72
CA GLY A 29 -30.18 -20.28 2.42
C GLY A 29 -29.14 -19.19 2.66
N VAL A 30 -28.87 -18.92 3.93
CA VAL A 30 -27.83 -17.98 4.35
C VAL A 30 -26.58 -18.29 3.54
N PRO A 31 -26.07 -17.36 2.71
CA PRO A 31 -24.83 -17.59 1.99
C PRO A 31 -23.79 -17.89 3.06
N SER A 32 -23.25 -19.12 3.05
CA SER A 32 -22.18 -19.50 3.97
C SER A 32 -21.13 -18.41 3.88
N LYS A 33 -20.87 -17.72 4.99
CA LYS A 33 -19.82 -16.69 5.04
C LYS A 33 -18.57 -17.37 4.52
N VAL A 34 -18.16 -17.07 3.29
CA VAL A 34 -16.92 -17.58 2.73
C VAL A 34 -15.86 -17.14 3.72
N GLN A 35 -15.35 -18.10 4.49
CA GLN A 35 -14.35 -17.83 5.48
C GLN A 35 -13.16 -17.33 4.71
N ARG A 36 -12.92 -16.02 4.77
CA ARG A 36 -11.74 -15.40 4.19
C ARG A 36 -10.56 -15.97 4.96
N CYS A 37 -10.01 -17.06 4.46
CA CYS A 37 -8.74 -17.58 4.90
C CYS A 37 -7.67 -16.66 4.30
N ALA A 38 -7.50 -15.48 4.90
CA ALA A 38 -6.41 -14.60 4.54
C ALA A 38 -5.15 -15.20 5.16
N VAL A 39 -4.34 -15.88 4.34
CA VAL A 39 -2.94 -16.16 4.67
C VAL A 39 -2.22 -14.81 4.59
N GLY A 40 -2.24 -14.07 5.70
CA GLY A 40 -1.72 -12.70 5.80
C GLY A 40 -0.66 -12.54 6.90
N LEU A 41 -0.05 -11.36 6.95
CA LEU A 41 0.85 -10.96 8.04
C LEU A 41 0.05 -10.80 9.34
N ARG A 42 0.60 -11.30 10.46
CA ARG A 42 -0.04 -11.27 11.78
C ARG A 42 0.64 -10.35 12.79
N GLN A 43 1.81 -9.83 12.44
CA GLN A 43 2.62 -8.98 13.30
C GLN A 43 2.90 -7.64 12.59
N PRO A 44 3.17 -6.57 13.35
CA PRO A 44 3.67 -5.31 12.80
C PRO A 44 4.98 -5.49 12.02
N ALA A 45 5.36 -4.46 11.25
CA ALA A 45 6.69 -4.43 10.69
C ALA A 45 7.70 -4.19 11.82
N PRO A 46 8.79 -4.98 11.91
CA PRO A 46 9.81 -4.78 12.93
C PRO A 46 10.56 -3.46 12.72
N PHE A 47 10.95 -2.81 13.81
CA PHE A 47 11.85 -1.65 13.76
C PHE A 47 13.27 -2.07 13.37
N SER A 48 14.11 -1.11 12.97
CA SER A 48 15.45 -1.41 12.45
C SER A 48 16.40 -1.98 13.52
N ASP A 49 16.16 -1.69 14.80
CA ASP A 49 16.91 -2.16 15.96
C ASP A 49 16.50 -3.56 16.42
N GLU A 50 15.30 -4.02 16.05
CA GLU A 50 14.81 -5.38 16.33
C GLU A 50 15.39 -6.44 15.37
N ILE A 51 16.09 -6.01 14.32
CA ILE A 51 16.60 -6.90 13.25
C ILE A 51 18.11 -6.98 13.32
N GLU A 52 18.62 -8.20 13.49
CA GLU A 52 20.06 -8.46 13.41
C GLU A 52 20.57 -8.31 11.98
N VAL A 53 21.63 -7.51 11.81
CA VAL A 53 22.30 -7.29 10.53
C VAL A 53 23.68 -7.94 10.55
N ASP A 54 23.91 -8.83 9.59
CA ASP A 54 25.19 -9.50 9.40
C ASP A 54 26.20 -8.56 8.71
N PHE A 55 27.03 -7.88 9.50
CA PHE A 55 28.09 -6.99 9.02
C PHE A 55 29.29 -7.71 8.39
N SER A 56 29.36 -9.05 8.45
CA SER A 56 30.39 -9.79 7.71
C SER A 56 30.19 -9.69 6.19
N LYS A 57 28.95 -9.39 5.75
CA LYS A 57 28.61 -9.16 4.35
C LYS A 57 28.95 -7.71 3.97
N PRO A 58 29.87 -7.48 3.01
CA PRO A 58 30.23 -6.13 2.60
C PRO A 58 29.06 -5.40 1.94
N TYR A 59 29.03 -4.07 2.08
CA TYR A 59 28.04 -3.24 1.41
C TYR A 59 28.31 -3.18 -0.09
N VAL A 60 27.53 -3.93 -0.86
CA VAL A 60 27.58 -3.97 -2.33
C VAL A 60 26.18 -3.76 -2.87
N ARG A 61 25.97 -2.66 -3.60
CA ARG A 61 24.70 -2.37 -4.27
C ARG A 61 24.52 -3.25 -5.50
N VAL A 62 23.27 -3.55 -5.80
CA VAL A 62 22.81 -4.22 -7.03
C VAL A 62 22.51 -3.19 -8.11
N THR A 63 22.79 -3.49 -9.39
CA THR A 63 22.43 -2.57 -10.48
C THR A 63 20.93 -2.61 -10.80
N MET A 64 20.41 -1.64 -11.55
CA MET A 64 19.00 -1.62 -11.94
C MET A 64 18.62 -2.84 -12.79
N GLU A 65 19.50 -3.27 -13.69
CA GLU A 65 19.30 -4.41 -14.58
C GLU A 65 19.24 -5.72 -13.78
N GLU A 66 20.17 -5.90 -12.84
CA GLU A 66 20.19 -7.06 -11.94
C GLU A 66 18.96 -7.10 -11.04
N ALA A 67 18.59 -5.96 -10.45
CA ALA A 67 17.41 -5.84 -9.60
C ALA A 67 16.12 -6.16 -10.38
N SER A 68 16.02 -5.66 -11.62
CA SER A 68 14.85 -5.89 -12.49
C SER A 68 14.73 -7.35 -12.96
N ARG A 69 15.86 -8.05 -13.16
CA ARG A 69 15.85 -9.50 -13.43
C ARG A 69 15.37 -10.33 -12.24
N GLY A 70 15.47 -9.79 -11.03
CA GLY A 70 15.16 -10.48 -9.79
C GLY A 70 16.42 -11.04 -9.12
N THR A 71 16.54 -10.78 -7.82
CA THR A 71 17.66 -11.26 -7.00
C THR A 71 17.28 -12.54 -6.25
N PRO A 72 18.26 -13.38 -5.84
CA PRO A 72 18.00 -14.58 -5.04
C PRO A 72 17.18 -14.29 -3.77
N CYS A 73 16.39 -15.27 -3.32
CA CYS A 73 15.47 -15.11 -2.17
C CYS A 73 16.17 -14.58 -0.90
N GLU A 74 17.40 -15.02 -0.64
CA GLU A 74 18.24 -14.61 0.49
C GLU A 74 18.87 -13.21 0.35
N ARG A 75 18.77 -12.60 -0.84
CA ARG A 75 19.33 -11.28 -1.16
C ARG A 75 18.28 -10.40 -1.83
N PRO A 76 17.19 -10.02 -1.15
CA PRO A 76 16.21 -9.10 -1.71
C PRO A 76 16.84 -7.73 -1.98
N VAL A 77 16.32 -7.02 -2.98
CA VAL A 77 16.68 -5.62 -3.24
C VAL A 77 16.13 -4.77 -2.10
N ARG A 78 17.02 -4.11 -1.35
CA ARG A 78 16.63 -3.26 -0.22
C ARG A 78 16.30 -1.87 -0.73
N VAL A 79 15.02 -1.50 -0.68
CA VAL A 79 14.50 -0.18 -1.08
C VAL A 79 14.22 0.63 0.17
N TYR A 80 14.64 1.89 0.18
CA TYR A 80 14.36 2.84 1.26
C TYR A 80 13.39 3.91 0.77
N ALA A 81 12.30 4.14 1.50
CA ALA A 81 11.35 5.21 1.24
C ALA A 81 11.13 6.01 2.52
N ASP A 82 11.40 7.31 2.49
CA ASP A 82 11.28 8.20 3.64
C ASP A 82 10.09 9.13 3.55
N GLY A 83 9.65 9.62 4.72
CA GLY A 83 8.57 10.58 4.80
C GLY A 83 8.25 10.98 6.23
N ILE A 84 7.35 11.96 6.33
CA ILE A 84 6.79 12.35 7.62
C ILE A 84 5.68 11.38 8.02
N PHE A 85 4.86 10.98 7.04
CA PHE A 85 3.70 10.10 7.23
C PHE A 85 2.67 10.61 8.25
N ASP A 86 2.63 11.93 8.48
CA ASP A 86 1.59 12.56 9.29
C ASP A 86 0.20 12.31 8.68
N LEU A 87 -0.79 12.09 9.56
CA LEU A 87 -2.15 11.66 9.20
C LEU A 87 -2.16 10.56 8.12
N PHE A 88 -1.49 9.44 8.40
CA PHE A 88 -1.25 8.37 7.42
C PHE A 88 -2.50 7.98 6.61
N HIS A 89 -2.42 8.14 5.29
CA HIS A 89 -3.55 7.99 4.39
C HIS A 89 -3.21 7.16 3.14
N SER A 90 -4.22 6.89 2.31
CA SER A 90 -4.08 6.01 1.12
C SER A 90 -3.00 6.47 0.12
N GLY A 91 -2.73 7.77 0.02
CA GLY A 91 -1.60 8.30 -0.76
C GLY A 91 -0.25 7.72 -0.32
N HIS A 92 0.05 7.73 0.98
CA HIS A 92 1.27 7.14 1.52
C HIS A 92 1.31 5.63 1.28
N ALA A 93 0.22 4.93 1.59
CA ALA A 93 0.14 3.48 1.42
C ALA A 93 0.38 3.06 -0.04
N ARG A 94 -0.16 3.81 -1.01
CA ARG A 94 0.05 3.53 -2.45
C ARG A 94 1.47 3.86 -2.91
N ALA A 95 2.10 4.90 -2.37
CA ALA A 95 3.51 5.19 -2.65
C ALA A 95 4.42 4.06 -2.12
N LEU A 96 4.18 3.58 -0.90
CA LEU A 96 4.89 2.44 -0.33
C LEU A 96 4.62 1.14 -1.10
N MET A 97 3.39 0.94 -1.58
CA MET A 97 3.05 -0.18 -2.46
C MET A 97 3.83 -0.11 -3.77
N GLN A 98 3.98 1.06 -4.38
CA GLN A 98 4.81 1.24 -5.57
C GLN A 98 6.28 0.91 -5.28
N ALA A 99 6.82 1.43 -4.17
CA ALA A 99 8.19 1.14 -3.73
C ALA A 99 8.43 -0.36 -3.51
N LYS A 100 7.49 -1.06 -2.86
CA LYS A 100 7.55 -2.52 -2.64
C LYS A 100 7.51 -3.33 -3.94
N ASN A 101 6.87 -2.80 -4.98
CA ASN A 101 6.70 -3.48 -6.27
C ASN A 101 7.72 -3.05 -7.33
N LEU A 102 8.76 -2.27 -6.97
CA LEU A 102 9.79 -1.85 -7.92
C LEU A 102 10.54 -3.02 -8.54
N PHE A 103 10.81 -4.08 -7.75
CA PHE A 103 11.55 -5.25 -8.19
C PHE A 103 10.85 -6.55 -7.79
N PRO A 104 11.09 -7.66 -8.52
CA PRO A 104 10.46 -8.96 -8.23
C PRO A 104 10.71 -9.46 -6.80
N ASN A 105 11.88 -9.15 -6.23
CA ASN A 105 12.26 -9.51 -4.88
C ASN A 105 12.72 -8.26 -4.10
N THR A 106 11.79 -7.64 -3.38
CA THR A 106 12.03 -6.35 -2.70
C THR A 106 11.83 -6.45 -1.19
N TYR A 107 12.80 -5.93 -0.44
CA TYR A 107 12.69 -5.64 1.00
C TYR A 107 12.54 -4.13 1.17
N LEU A 108 11.36 -3.69 1.61
CA LEU A 108 11.04 -2.27 1.78
C LEU A 108 11.35 -1.83 3.21
N ILE A 109 12.17 -0.79 3.33
CA ILE A 109 12.49 -0.09 4.56
C ILE A 109 11.82 1.28 4.48
N VAL A 110 11.10 1.66 5.53
CA VAL A 110 10.43 2.95 5.59
C VAL A 110 11.07 3.78 6.69
N GLY A 111 11.59 4.95 6.32
CA GLY A 111 12.15 5.91 7.26
C GLY A 111 11.14 6.97 7.63
N VAL A 112 10.89 7.16 8.92
CA VAL A 112 9.96 8.17 9.42
C VAL A 112 10.75 9.26 10.16
N CYS A 113 10.65 10.50 9.71
CA CYS A 113 11.39 11.62 10.32
C CYS A 113 10.87 11.94 11.73
N SER A 114 11.77 12.32 12.65
CA SER A 114 11.42 12.80 13.99
C SER A 114 10.63 14.12 13.95
N ASP A 115 9.89 14.41 15.01
CA ASP A 115 9.16 15.68 15.14
C ASP A 115 10.13 16.87 15.15
N GLU A 116 11.27 16.76 15.85
CA GLU A 116 12.30 17.80 15.88
C GLU A 116 12.76 18.17 14.45
N LEU A 117 13.16 17.18 13.65
CA LEU A 117 13.64 17.43 12.29
C LEU A 117 12.52 17.99 11.40
N THR A 118 11.31 17.49 11.58
CA THR A 118 10.15 17.90 10.79
C THR A 118 9.76 19.35 11.10
N HIS A 119 9.71 19.74 12.37
CA HIS A 119 9.36 21.11 12.78
C HIS A 119 10.44 22.11 12.37
N ASN A 120 11.72 21.71 12.42
CA ASN A 120 12.84 22.56 12.01
C ASN A 120 12.88 22.82 10.49
N PHE A 121 12.57 21.83 9.65
CA PHE A 121 12.82 21.89 8.20
C PHE A 121 11.57 21.83 7.32
N LYS A 122 10.38 21.58 7.88
CA LYS A 122 9.15 21.43 7.09
C LYS A 122 7.95 22.15 7.70
N GLY A 123 7.68 21.95 8.99
CA GLY A 123 6.55 22.56 9.70
C GLY A 123 5.90 21.62 10.70
N PHE A 124 4.77 22.06 11.26
CA PHE A 124 4.04 21.36 12.30
C PHE A 124 3.44 20.02 11.83
N THR A 125 3.36 19.06 12.75
CA THR A 125 2.73 17.74 12.58
C THR A 125 1.53 17.60 13.51
N VAL A 126 0.42 17.02 13.03
CA VAL A 126 -0.76 16.76 13.86
C VAL A 126 -0.52 15.54 14.75
N MET A 127 0.04 14.47 14.19
CA MET A 127 0.44 13.27 14.92
C MET A 127 1.90 13.41 15.38
N ASN A 128 2.19 13.00 16.61
CA ASN A 128 3.57 12.98 17.10
C ASN A 128 4.36 11.83 16.47
N GLU A 129 5.68 11.84 16.60
CA GLU A 129 6.57 10.86 15.98
C GLU A 129 6.27 9.41 16.36
N ASN A 130 5.93 9.13 17.62
CA ASN A 130 5.61 7.77 18.07
C ASN A 130 4.29 7.25 17.48
N GLU A 131 3.35 8.13 17.16
CA GLU A 131 2.09 7.76 16.49
C GLU A 131 2.28 7.55 14.98
N ARG A 132 3.35 8.11 14.41
CA ARG A 132 3.73 7.97 13.00
C ARG A 132 4.65 6.75 12.77
N TYR A 133 5.31 6.26 13.81
CA TYR A 133 6.11 5.02 13.83
C TYR A 133 5.21 3.79 13.88
#